data_AF-A0A2P5ERW9-F1
#
_entry.id   AF-A0A2P5ERW9-F1
#
_cell.length_a   1.000
_cell.length_b   1.000
_cell.length_c   1.000
_cell.angle_alpha   90.00
_cell.angle_beta   90.00
_cell.angle_gamma   90.00
#
_symmetry.space_group_name_H-M   'P 1'
#
loop_
_entity.id
_entity.type
_entity.pdbx_description
1 polymer ?
#
loop_
_entity_poly.entity_id
_entity_poly.type
_entity_poly.pdbx_seq_one_letter_code
_entity_poly.pdbx_strand_id
1 'polypeptide(L)'
;MITRNRPSSRWSPHRLWPFPRRLTTKPKSNTFDRIHIERKYEFGRTLTPNEAFKRFCHEFHGIRPGKKKQEKTEEEVYARIEVEEYAKFRCNVILCG
;
A
#
# COMPACT_ATOMS: atom_id res chain seq x y z
N MET A 1 -4.89 -53.97 38.63
CA MET A 1 -5.18 -54.40 37.25
C MET A 1 -6.68 -54.39 37.06
N ILE A 2 -7.22 -53.42 36.31
CA ILE A 2 -8.65 -53.35 35.97
C ILE A 2 -8.77 -53.49 34.46
N THR A 3 -9.64 -54.40 34.05
CA THR A 3 -9.83 -54.92 32.70
C THR A 3 -10.60 -53.95 31.79
N ARG A 4 -10.36 -54.10 30.49
CA ARG A 4 -10.94 -53.34 29.38
C ARG A 4 -12.43 -53.69 29.18
N ASN A 5 -13.24 -52.70 28.80
CA ASN A 5 -14.04 -52.68 27.55
C ASN A 5 -15.36 -51.90 27.70
N ARG A 6 -15.47 -50.78 26.96
CA ARG A 6 -16.77 -50.29 26.48
C ARG A 6 -16.60 -49.52 25.16
N PRO A 7 -16.70 -50.17 23.99
CA PRO A 7 -16.96 -49.46 22.76
C PRO A 7 -18.46 -49.59 22.46
N SER A 8 -19.28 -48.67 22.97
CA SER A 8 -20.67 -48.57 22.53
C SER A 8 -20.80 -47.42 21.53
N SER A 9 -20.82 -47.84 20.26
CA SER A 9 -21.80 -47.41 19.26
C SER A 9 -21.61 -46.07 18.53
N ARG A 10 -21.39 -46.26 17.21
CA ARG A 10 -22.27 -45.72 16.14
C ARG A 10 -21.93 -44.33 15.62
N TRP A 11 -20.79 -44.22 14.95
CA TRP A 11 -20.63 -43.25 13.88
C TRP A 11 -21.40 -43.76 12.64
N SER A 12 -22.63 -43.29 12.44
CA SER A 12 -23.39 -43.50 11.20
C SER A 12 -22.92 -42.50 10.13
N PRO A 13 -22.38 -42.94 8.97
CA PRO A 13 -21.79 -42.05 7.96
C PRO A 13 -22.77 -41.54 6.91
N HIS A 14 -24.09 -41.58 7.17
CA HIS A 14 -25.10 -41.08 6.23
C HIS A 14 -25.80 -39.85 6.77
N ARG A 15 -25.10 -38.71 6.69
CA ARG A 15 -25.73 -37.39 6.64
C ARG A 15 -25.16 -36.68 5.42
N LEU A 16 -25.65 -37.10 4.25
CA LEU A 16 -25.52 -36.36 3.00
C LEU A 16 -26.03 -34.96 3.27
N TRP A 17 -25.11 -34.00 3.39
CA TRP A 17 -25.45 -32.59 3.46
C TRP A 17 -26.02 -32.18 2.10
N PRO A 18 -27.31 -31.83 1.98
CA PRO A 18 -27.81 -31.38 0.70
C PRO A 18 -27.45 -29.90 0.56
N PHE A 19 -27.02 -29.54 -0.65
CA PHE A 19 -26.75 -28.20 -1.18
C PHE A 19 -25.36 -27.60 -0.97
N PRO A 20 -24.61 -27.36 -2.06
CA PRO A 20 -23.62 -26.30 -2.04
C PRO A 20 -24.39 -24.99 -1.87
N ARG A 21 -24.14 -24.29 -0.77
CA ARG A 21 -24.60 -22.90 -0.63
C ARG A 21 -23.98 -22.14 -1.79
N ARG A 22 -24.77 -21.84 -2.84
CA ARG A 22 -24.33 -21.02 -3.97
C ARG A 22 -23.91 -19.68 -3.37
N LEU A 23 -22.61 -19.47 -3.21
CA LEU A 23 -22.05 -18.18 -2.86
C LEU A 23 -22.37 -17.28 -4.06
N THR A 24 -23.51 -16.61 -4.04
CA THR A 24 -23.79 -15.51 -4.97
C THR A 24 -22.83 -14.40 -4.55
N THR A 25 -21.62 -14.41 -5.09
CA THR A 25 -20.72 -13.26 -4.98
C THR A 25 -21.45 -12.12 -5.69
N LYS A 26 -21.96 -11.13 -4.94
CA LYS A 26 -22.50 -9.93 -5.57
C LYS A 26 -21.37 -9.29 -6.38
N PRO A 27 -21.59 -8.94 -7.66
CA PRO A 27 -20.59 -8.25 -8.43
C PRO A 27 -20.28 -6.94 -7.72
N LYS A 28 -19.01 -6.73 -7.36
CA LYS A 28 -18.56 -5.47 -6.77
C LYS A 28 -18.64 -4.42 -7.88
N SER A 29 -19.50 -3.42 -7.73
CA SER A 29 -19.48 -2.26 -8.62
C SER A 29 -18.24 -1.44 -8.27
N ASN A 30 -17.26 -1.42 -9.17
CA ASN A 30 -16.00 -0.72 -8.93
C ASN A 30 -16.10 0.80 -9.14
N THR A 31 -17.14 1.44 -8.61
CA THR A 31 -17.34 2.90 -8.76
C THR A 31 -16.14 3.69 -8.20
N PHE A 32 -15.40 3.10 -7.26
CA PHE A 32 -14.19 3.65 -6.66
C PHE A 32 -12.95 3.63 -7.56
N ASP A 33 -12.95 2.88 -8.66
CA ASP A 33 -11.78 2.81 -9.58
C ASP A 33 -11.52 4.16 -10.29
N ARG A 34 -12.50 5.07 -10.28
CA ARG A 34 -12.39 6.41 -10.89
C ARG A 34 -11.85 7.49 -9.95
N ILE A 35 -11.63 7.18 -8.67
CA ILE A 35 -11.22 8.16 -7.67
C ILE A 35 -9.69 8.10 -7.52
N HIS A 36 -8.99 9.11 -8.02
CA HIS A 36 -7.54 9.25 -7.82
C HIS A 36 -7.26 10.27 -6.70
N ILE A 37 -6.49 9.85 -5.69
CA ILE A 37 -6.10 10.72 -4.56
C ILE A 37 -4.64 11.15 -4.78
N GLU A 38 -4.46 12.39 -5.24
CA GLU A 38 -3.14 13.00 -5.38
C GLU A 38 -2.67 13.60 -4.05
N ARG A 39 -1.44 13.27 -3.64
CA ARG A 39 -0.81 13.85 -2.44
C ARG A 39 0.22 14.88 -2.87
N LYS A 40 -0.12 16.17 -2.72
CA LYS A 40 0.72 17.30 -3.15
C LYS A 40 1.51 17.85 -1.98
N TYR A 41 2.76 18.24 -2.24
CA TYR A 41 3.58 19.05 -1.33
C TYR A 41 3.23 20.54 -1.46
N GLU A 42 3.64 21.34 -0.48
CA GLU A 42 3.64 22.82 -0.47
C GLU A 42 4.31 23.50 -1.70
N PHE A 43 5.11 22.77 -2.49
CA PHE A 43 5.81 23.25 -3.68
C PHE A 43 5.24 22.65 -4.98
N GLY A 44 4.04 22.07 -4.92
CA GLY A 44 3.37 21.48 -6.08
C GLY A 44 3.96 20.15 -6.57
N ARG A 45 5.00 19.60 -5.91
CA ARG A 45 5.51 18.25 -6.25
C ARG A 45 4.52 17.18 -5.82
N THR A 46 4.25 16.22 -6.69
CA THR A 46 3.51 15.00 -6.35
C THR A 46 4.41 14.12 -5.49
N LEU A 47 3.99 13.88 -4.25
CA LEU A 47 4.76 13.07 -3.32
C LEU A 47 4.65 11.59 -3.69
N THR A 48 5.77 10.87 -3.55
CA THR A 48 5.71 9.40 -3.59
C THR A 48 4.86 8.90 -2.42
N PRO A 49 4.18 7.75 -2.55
CA PRO A 49 3.34 7.21 -1.47
C PRO A 49 4.09 7.04 -0.15
N ASN A 50 5.37 6.66 -0.24
CA ASN A 50 6.25 6.47 0.91
C ASN A 50 6.59 7.81 1.60
N GLU A 51 6.93 8.85 0.84
CA GLU A 51 7.19 10.18 1.41
C GLU A 51 5.94 10.79 2.05
N ALA A 52 4.78 10.61 1.41
CA ALA A 52 3.52 11.07 1.96
C ALA A 52 3.16 10.34 3.27
N PHE A 53 3.39 9.03 3.34
CA PHE A 53 3.19 8.25 4.56
C PHE A 53 4.15 8.70 5.68
N LYS A 54 5.43 8.92 5.38
CA LYS A 54 6.40 9.43 6.36
C LYS A 54 5.97 10.77 6.94
N ARG A 55 5.50 11.70 6.11
CA ARG A 55 4.96 12.99 6.57
C ARG A 55 3.78 12.82 7.50
N PHE A 56 2.81 12.00 7.08
CA PHE A 56 1.65 11.69 7.89
C PHE A 56 2.05 11.09 9.25
N CYS A 57 3.02 10.16 9.28
CA CYS A 57 3.54 9.62 10.53
C CYS A 57 4.19 10.70 11.43
N HIS A 58 4.95 11.63 10.85
CA HIS A 58 5.56 12.72 11.61
C HIS A 58 4.53 13.70 12.16
N GLU A 59 3.49 14.03 11.40
CA GLU A 59 2.36 14.86 11.85
C GLU A 59 1.55 14.15 12.93
N PHE A 60 1.30 12.85 12.75
CA PHE A 60 0.52 12.03 13.67
C PHE A 60 1.24 11.79 15.00
N HIS A 61 2.54 11.48 14.95
CA HIS A 61 3.32 11.21 16.16
C HIS A 61 3.96 12.48 16.76
N GLY A 62 3.99 13.60 16.03
CA GLY A 62 4.64 14.85 16.46
C GLY A 62 6.18 14.78 16.53
N ILE A 63 6.77 13.60 16.30
CA ILE A 63 8.22 13.39 16.36
C ILE A 63 8.81 13.72 14.99
N ARG A 64 9.36 14.93 14.87
CA ARG A 64 10.09 15.34 13.67
C ARG A 64 11.48 14.71 13.63
N PRO A 65 12.02 14.39 12.44
CA PRO A 65 13.40 13.94 12.32
C PRO A 65 14.38 15.02 12.83
N GLY A 66 15.55 14.63 13.33
CA GLY A 66 16.56 15.59 13.80
C GLY A 66 17.12 16.47 12.66
N LYS A 67 17.67 17.64 13.01
CA LYS A 67 18.13 18.68 12.05
C LYS A 67 19.04 18.14 10.93
N LYS A 68 20.10 17.40 11.29
CA LYS A 68 21.02 16.78 10.31
C LYS A 68 20.31 15.85 9.31
N LYS A 69 19.23 15.19 9.72
CA LYS A 69 18.46 14.28 8.86
C LYS A 69 17.53 15.05 7.93
N GLN A 70 17.02 16.21 8.35
CA GLN A 70 16.24 17.11 7.51
C GLN A 70 17.14 17.69 6.40
N GLU A 71 18.27 18.29 6.78
CA GLU A 71 19.23 18.91 5.85
C GLU A 71 19.68 17.94 4.76
N LYS A 72 20.08 16.71 5.12
CA LYS A 72 20.47 15.69 4.15
C LYS A 72 19.32 15.31 3.20
N THR A 73 18.10 15.19 3.74
CA THR A 73 16.92 14.84 2.93
C THR A 73 16.58 15.97 1.95
N GLU A 74 16.76 17.22 2.36
CA GLU A 74 16.55 18.40 1.51
C GLU A 74 17.60 18.47 0.39
N GLU A 75 18.88 18.25 0.72
CA GLU A 75 19.97 18.18 -0.26
C GLU A 75 19.75 17.08 -1.31
N GLU A 76 19.35 15.88 -0.89
CA GLU A 76 19.00 14.78 -1.79
C GLU A 76 17.82 15.12 -2.71
N VAL A 77 16.83 15.87 -2.19
CA VAL A 77 15.67 16.32 -2.97
C VAL A 77 16.06 17.39 -3.99
N TYR A 78 16.85 18.40 -3.60
CA TYR A 78 17.30 19.44 -4.52
C TYR A 78 18.20 18.88 -5.62
N ALA A 79 19.17 18.03 -5.28
CA ALA A 79 20.02 17.37 -6.27
C ALA A 79 19.20 16.56 -7.29
N ARG A 80 18.13 15.89 -6.84
CA ARG A 80 17.23 15.17 -7.74
C ARG A 80 16.47 16.10 -8.68
N ILE A 81 15.99 17.25 -8.17
CA ILE A 81 15.30 18.26 -8.99
C ILE A 81 16.24 18.83 -10.06
N GLU A 82 17.47 19.20 -9.68
CA GLU A 82 18.47 19.72 -10.60
C GLU A 82 18.79 18.74 -11.73
N VAL A 83 18.94 17.44 -11.41
CA VAL A 83 19.18 16.40 -12.42
C VAL A 83 17.97 16.26 -13.36
N GLU A 84 16.74 16.31 -12.85
CA GLU A 84 15.52 16.24 -13.67
C GLU A 84 15.36 17.47 -14.58
N GLU A 85 15.67 18.68 -14.07
CA GLU A 85 15.68 19.89 -14.89
C GLU A 85 16.74 19.81 -15.98
N TYR A 86 17.97 19.44 -15.64
CA TYR A 86 19.05 19.26 -16.60
C TYR A 86 18.72 18.22 -17.68
N ALA A 87 18.04 17.12 -17.32
CA ALA A 87 17.59 16.12 -18.28
C ALA A 87 16.56 16.67 -19.28
N LYS A 88 15.62 17.52 -18.82
CA LYS A 88 14.67 18.22 -19.71
C LYS A 88 15.40 19.14 -20.69
N PHE A 89 16.36 19.93 -20.19
CA PHE A 89 17.18 20.80 -21.03
C PHE A 89 17.99 19.99 -22.06
N ARG A 90 18.62 18.90 -21.65
CA ARG A 90 19.43 18.05 -22.53
C ARG A 90 18.62 17.35 -23.62
N CYS A 91 17.43 16.82 -23.30
CA CYS A 91 16.55 16.24 -24.32
C CYS A 91 16.08 17.29 -25.34
N ASN A 92 15.78 18.52 -24.91
CA ASN A 92 15.38 19.60 -25.84
C ASN A 92 16.51 20.01 -26.80
N VAL A 93 17.77 20.03 -26.33
CA VAL A 93 18.93 20.35 -27.17
C VAL A 93 19.23 19.23 -28.18
N ILE A 94 19.00 17.96 -27.82
CA ILE A 94 19.28 16.81 -28.70
C ILE A 94 18.14 16.53 -29.70
N LEU A 95 16.88 16.85 -29.34
CA LEU A 95 15.70 16.56 -30.19
C LEU A 95 15.27 17.74 -31.09
N CYS A 96 15.85 18.93 -30.94
CA CYS A 96 15.58 20.10 -31.78
C CYS A 96 16.79 20.56 -32.63
N GLY A 97 17.81 19.71 -32.81
CA GLY A 97 18.98 19.95 -33.66
C GLY A 97 18.95 19.19 -34.97
#